data_AF-A0A844SSU3-F1
#
_entry.id   AF-A0A844SSU3-F1
#
_cell.length_a   1.000
_cell.length_b   1.000
_cell.length_c   1.000
_cell.angle_alpha   90.00
_cell.angle_beta   90.00
_cell.angle_gamma   90.00
#
_symmetry.space_group_name_H-M   'P 1'
#
loop_
_entity.id
_entity.type
_entity.pdbx_description
1 polymer ?
#
loop_
_entity_poly.entity_id
_entity_poly.type
_entity_poly.pdbx_seq_one_letter_code
_entity_poly.pdbx_strand_id
1 'polypeptide(L)'
;MFKSIAKSQTTPQTSRRAIVRRLIAGTTLSPVLFAVHPALSQTAGNPHELLVSTAVYAGNPSTVTVGQTLPTGATAVADGSYPGVFNNVAVDSNFGVTAPVVIKKFHLEGRRLREFGALTVPADVAVTSFSSKSELSLHLSPDGKAVTFMGYDAAVNQLDVSNSNSPNHVDPTNPDTGVHARVVAELDFDGSLHRTKVNVYSGDNGRGAIRANKVNGTQADQYFTVGNAGNGSGTQPVLVVNDTGVQLATPGVDGSDAVVGVQQGTAGSKNGFQFGFSVAQLGFAADKSGKDDNFRGLAISGNTLYVTKGSGSNGINTVYQVGQPGVLPTTGTAASTTFSILPGFPNNPSANSGASGFYPFGIWFANATTLYVAQEGDGNLADAATSPTAGLQKWIYANGSWSLAYTLQKGLNLGTLYHVNGYPTDPATGGLRNITGRINRDGTATLFAVTSTVGNSVEPGADPNQVVTITDKVAATTLPANEAFDVVVPPAFGMVYRGVSFAPVNCDGDHGRMKDNGRGHDGGNNAQDDVCGPTRIAAGH
;
A
#
# COMPACT_ATOMS: atom_id res chain seq x y z
N MET A 1 48.82 54.58 -14.20
CA MET A 1 50.04 55.43 -14.04
C MET A 1 50.11 55.92 -12.60
N PHE A 2 51.33 55.93 -12.06
CA PHE A 2 51.75 56.01 -10.66
C PHE A 2 51.34 57.26 -9.85
N LYS A 3 51.19 57.06 -8.54
CA LYS A 3 51.70 57.85 -7.37
C LYS A 3 51.18 57.17 -6.09
N SER A 4 51.91 56.37 -5.29
CA SER A 4 53.06 56.65 -4.39
C SER A 4 52.85 57.93 -3.56
N ILE A 5 52.86 57.93 -2.21
CA ILE A 5 54.06 57.82 -1.35
C ILE A 5 53.68 57.63 0.17
N ALA A 6 54.44 56.74 0.84
CA ALA A 6 55.00 56.70 2.22
C ALA A 6 54.18 57.10 3.47
N LYS A 7 53.95 56.19 4.45
CA LYS A 7 54.78 55.74 5.62
C LYS A 7 54.82 56.72 6.82
N SER A 8 54.42 56.21 7.99
CA SER A 8 55.08 56.46 9.28
C SER A 8 54.67 55.41 10.32
N GLN A 9 55.67 54.70 10.87
CA GLN A 9 55.55 53.81 12.03
C GLN A 9 55.65 54.62 13.32
N THR A 10 54.93 54.21 14.38
CA THR A 10 55.44 54.14 15.77
C THR A 10 54.41 53.43 16.67
N THR A 11 54.84 52.39 17.38
CA THR A 11 54.24 51.87 18.63
C THR A 11 55.28 52.12 19.73
N PRO A 12 54.93 52.29 21.03
CA PRO A 12 54.54 51.15 21.87
C PRO A 12 53.59 51.41 23.07
N GLN A 13 52.96 50.30 23.49
CA GLN A 13 52.63 49.85 24.86
C GLN A 13 51.64 50.57 25.81
N THR A 14 50.59 49.78 26.12
CA THR A 14 49.97 49.44 27.43
C THR A 14 49.28 50.50 28.29
N SER A 15 47.96 50.32 28.44
CA SER A 15 47.28 50.39 29.74
C SER A 15 45.90 49.73 29.68
N ARG A 16 45.64 48.80 30.60
CA ARG A 16 44.34 48.16 30.84
C ARG A 16 43.30 49.19 31.26
N ARG A 17 42.13 49.22 30.63
CA ARG A 17 40.87 49.71 31.23
C ARG A 17 39.67 48.90 30.73
N ALA A 18 38.86 48.50 31.70
CA ALA A 18 37.64 47.74 31.53
C ALA A 18 36.63 48.48 30.63
N ILE A 19 36.05 47.76 29.68
CA ILE A 19 34.92 48.23 28.87
C ILE A 19 33.70 47.42 29.27
N VAL A 20 32.75 48.12 29.87
CA VAL A 20 31.37 47.72 30.10
C VAL A 20 30.75 47.35 28.75
N ARG A 21 30.42 46.07 28.53
CA ARG A 21 29.63 45.65 27.37
C ARG A 21 28.17 46.02 27.60
N ARG A 22 27.70 47.00 26.84
CA ARG A 22 26.29 47.22 26.57
C ARG A 22 25.70 45.95 25.93
N LEU A 23 24.63 45.43 26.51
CA LEU A 23 23.76 44.44 25.90
C LEU A 23 23.13 45.08 24.65
N ILE A 24 23.51 44.60 23.47
CA ILE A 24 22.67 44.73 22.27
C ILE A 24 21.96 43.39 22.15
N ALA A 25 20.64 43.41 22.24
CA ALA A 25 19.79 42.26 22.01
C ALA A 25 19.92 41.85 20.53
N GLY A 26 20.81 40.90 20.25
CA GLY A 26 20.86 40.17 19.00
C GLY A 26 19.95 38.95 19.14
N THR A 27 18.91 38.89 18.30
CA THR A 27 18.09 37.69 18.10
C THR A 27 18.97 36.56 17.60
N THR A 28 19.41 35.69 18.51
CA THR A 28 20.03 34.42 18.19
C THR A 28 18.97 33.50 17.60
N LEU A 29 19.08 33.20 16.30
CA LEU A 29 18.53 31.99 15.71
C LEU A 29 19.12 30.80 16.47
N SER A 30 18.35 30.24 17.40
CA SER A 30 18.65 28.93 17.95
C SER A 30 18.58 27.91 16.81
N PRO A 31 19.63 27.10 16.58
CA PRO A 31 19.41 25.86 15.88
C PRO A 31 18.45 25.05 16.76
N VAL A 32 17.23 24.86 16.28
CA VAL A 32 16.36 23.82 16.83
C VAL A 32 17.08 22.52 16.49
N LEU A 33 17.90 22.03 17.43
CA LEU A 33 18.22 20.61 17.48
C LEU A 33 16.87 19.92 17.56
N PHE A 34 16.48 19.26 16.47
CA PHE A 34 15.44 18.25 16.54
C PHE A 34 15.92 17.26 17.59
N ALA A 35 15.29 17.29 18.76
CA ALA A 35 15.34 16.17 19.68
C ALA A 35 14.70 15.00 18.92
N VAL A 36 15.56 14.18 18.31
CA VAL A 36 15.19 12.85 17.86
C VAL A 36 14.60 12.18 19.10
N HIS A 37 13.28 11.97 19.10
CA HIS A 37 12.66 11.25 20.20
C HIS A 37 13.37 9.89 20.27
N PRO A 38 13.95 9.49 21.42
CA PRO A 38 14.71 8.24 21.52
C PRO A 38 13.85 6.98 21.41
N ALA A 39 12.58 7.09 21.00
CA ALA A 39 11.67 5.96 20.81
C ALA A 39 11.88 5.22 19.47
N LEU A 40 12.66 5.75 18.53
CA LEU A 40 12.86 5.12 17.21
C LEU A 40 13.99 4.07 17.16
N SER A 41 14.84 3.98 18.20
CA SER A 41 16.02 3.11 18.17
C SER A 41 15.78 1.65 18.62
N GLN A 42 14.54 1.19 18.81
CA GLN A 42 14.28 -0.14 19.41
C GLN A 42 13.37 -1.11 18.63
N THR A 43 12.89 -0.80 17.42
CA THR A 43 11.73 -1.56 16.88
C THR A 43 11.85 -1.97 15.41
N ALA A 44 13.06 -2.19 14.94
CA ALA A 44 13.26 -2.73 13.61
C ALA A 44 14.39 -3.77 13.73
N GLY A 45 14.03 -5.03 13.50
CA GLY A 45 14.86 -6.18 13.87
C GLY A 45 14.16 -7.30 14.66
N ASN A 46 12.90 -7.16 15.08
CA ASN A 46 12.16 -8.28 15.68
C ASN A 46 11.23 -8.97 14.67
N PRO A 47 11.47 -10.25 14.34
CA PRO A 47 10.64 -11.02 13.41
C PRO A 47 9.18 -11.25 13.88
N HIS A 48 8.85 -10.91 15.12
CA HIS A 48 7.51 -11.02 15.70
C HIS A 48 6.74 -9.70 15.73
N GLU A 49 7.26 -8.65 15.10
CA GLU A 49 6.58 -7.35 15.03
C GLU A 49 5.76 -7.22 13.75
N LEU A 50 4.54 -6.73 13.90
CA LEU A 50 3.64 -6.37 12.81
C LEU A 50 3.47 -4.86 12.73
N LEU A 51 3.40 -4.37 11.51
CA LEU A 51 3.05 -3.01 11.15
C LEU A 51 1.64 -3.00 10.58
N VAL A 52 0.85 -2.01 11.00
CA VAL A 52 -0.46 -1.71 10.41
C VAL A 52 -0.49 -0.25 9.99
N SER A 53 -0.72 0.01 8.70
CA SER A 53 -0.89 1.38 8.20
C SER A 53 -2.33 1.85 8.46
N THR A 54 -2.45 3.09 8.89
CA THR A 54 -3.73 3.71 9.23
C THR A 54 -3.82 5.11 8.64
N ALA A 55 -5.03 5.48 8.21
CA ALA A 55 -5.38 6.87 7.98
C ALA A 55 -6.17 7.38 9.19
N VAL A 56 -5.80 8.55 9.72
CA VAL A 56 -6.45 9.16 10.88
C VAL A 56 -7.13 10.45 10.44
N TYR A 57 -8.43 10.60 10.66
CA TYR A 57 -9.13 11.80 10.22
C TYR A 57 -8.67 13.01 11.05
N ALA A 58 -8.16 14.04 10.38
CA ALA A 58 -7.63 15.25 11.01
C ALA A 58 -8.45 16.50 10.71
N GLY A 59 -9.57 16.35 9.99
CA GLY A 59 -10.47 17.45 9.67
C GLY A 59 -11.29 17.88 10.88
N ASN A 60 -11.84 19.08 10.79
CA ASN A 60 -12.76 19.66 11.77
C ASN A 60 -13.87 20.40 11.00
N PRO A 61 -14.93 20.93 11.66
CA PRO A 61 -16.04 21.58 10.95
C PRO A 61 -15.62 22.70 9.98
N SER A 62 -14.46 23.35 10.18
CA SER A 62 -13.94 24.39 9.28
C SER A 62 -13.10 23.88 8.11
N THR A 63 -12.74 22.59 8.07
CA THR A 63 -12.02 21.98 6.94
C THR A 63 -12.83 22.08 5.65
N VAL A 64 -14.15 21.95 5.74
CA VAL A 64 -15.10 22.20 4.66
C VAL A 64 -16.24 23.02 5.25
N THR A 65 -16.59 24.14 4.63
CA THR A 65 -17.78 24.91 4.99
C THR A 65 -18.91 24.59 4.02
N VAL A 66 -20.12 24.34 4.52
CA VAL A 66 -21.31 24.17 3.66
C VAL A 66 -21.48 25.39 2.76
N GLY A 67 -21.68 25.16 1.46
CA GLY A 67 -21.78 26.22 0.46
C GLY A 67 -20.44 26.63 -0.17
N GLN A 68 -19.29 26.13 0.30
CA GLN A 68 -18.01 26.37 -0.38
C GLN A 68 -17.94 25.65 -1.73
N THR A 69 -17.21 26.20 -2.68
CA THR A 69 -16.88 25.52 -3.93
C THR A 69 -15.82 24.44 -3.69
N LEU A 70 -16.12 23.21 -4.12
CA LEU A 70 -15.21 22.06 -4.08
C LEU A 70 -14.26 22.07 -5.29
N PRO A 71 -13.14 21.31 -5.28
CA PRO A 71 -12.18 21.26 -6.37
C PRO A 71 -12.79 20.99 -7.75
N THR A 72 -13.84 20.15 -7.80
CA THR A 72 -14.59 19.85 -9.04
C THR A 72 -15.53 20.96 -9.52
N GLY A 73 -15.69 22.03 -8.73
CA GLY A 73 -16.66 23.11 -8.97
C GLY A 73 -18.02 22.88 -8.32
N ALA A 74 -18.27 21.70 -7.72
CA ALA A 74 -19.48 21.41 -6.97
C ALA A 74 -19.61 22.31 -5.72
N THR A 75 -20.80 22.37 -5.14
CA THR A 75 -21.07 23.12 -3.89
C THR A 75 -21.17 22.16 -2.71
N ALA A 76 -20.36 22.33 -1.69
CA ALA A 76 -20.35 21.47 -0.51
C ALA A 76 -21.70 21.47 0.21
N VAL A 77 -22.20 20.27 0.54
CA VAL A 77 -23.46 20.02 1.25
C VAL A 77 -23.28 19.60 2.70
N ALA A 78 -22.05 19.24 3.10
CA ALA A 78 -21.69 18.91 4.47
C ALA A 78 -20.40 19.62 4.88
N ASP A 79 -20.27 19.90 6.18
CA ASP A 79 -19.07 20.51 6.75
C ASP A 79 -17.94 19.49 6.97
N GLY A 80 -16.81 19.93 7.51
CA GLY A 80 -15.65 19.06 7.76
C GLY A 80 -15.76 18.11 8.96
N SER A 81 -16.97 17.88 9.51
CA SER A 81 -17.14 16.99 10.65
C SER A 81 -17.18 15.52 10.23
N TYR A 82 -16.34 14.68 10.82
CA TYR A 82 -16.37 13.24 10.57
C TYR A 82 -17.55 12.55 11.29
N PRO A 83 -18.25 11.60 10.63
CA PRO A 83 -18.09 11.17 9.23
C PRO A 83 -18.91 11.95 8.21
N GLY A 84 -19.78 12.87 8.65
CA GLY A 84 -20.73 13.59 7.81
C GLY A 84 -20.11 14.34 6.63
N VAL A 85 -18.83 14.74 6.72
CA VAL A 85 -18.05 15.34 5.65
C VAL A 85 -18.11 14.55 4.34
N PHE A 86 -18.18 13.22 4.41
CA PHE A 86 -18.21 12.37 3.22
C PHE A 86 -19.58 12.34 2.51
N ASN A 87 -20.61 12.98 3.06
CA ASN A 87 -21.86 13.25 2.33
C ASN A 87 -21.66 14.16 1.12
N ASN A 88 -20.53 14.88 1.04
CA ASN A 88 -20.15 15.63 -0.15
C ASN A 88 -19.94 14.73 -1.39
N VAL A 89 -19.76 13.40 -1.23
CA VAL A 89 -19.70 12.47 -2.37
C VAL A 89 -20.94 12.51 -3.28
N ALA A 90 -22.09 12.91 -2.72
CA ALA A 90 -23.35 13.00 -3.45
C ALA A 90 -23.38 14.14 -4.48
N VAL A 91 -22.54 15.17 -4.29
CA VAL A 91 -22.41 16.32 -5.21
C VAL A 91 -21.07 16.34 -5.94
N ASP A 92 -20.09 15.59 -5.43
CA ASP A 92 -18.75 15.46 -5.96
C ASP A 92 -18.27 14.01 -5.81
N SER A 93 -18.35 13.23 -6.88
CA SER A 93 -17.92 11.82 -6.85
C SER A 93 -16.42 11.62 -6.56
N ASN A 94 -15.63 12.69 -6.64
CA ASN A 94 -14.20 12.67 -6.38
C ASN A 94 -13.87 13.06 -4.93
N PHE A 95 -14.90 13.39 -4.14
CA PHE A 95 -14.72 13.96 -2.82
C PHE A 95 -13.85 13.08 -1.92
N GLY A 96 -12.70 13.62 -1.53
CA GLY A 96 -11.77 12.99 -0.62
C GLY A 96 -11.14 14.02 0.30
N VAL A 97 -10.69 13.59 1.48
CA VAL A 97 -9.94 14.45 2.41
C VAL A 97 -8.65 13.74 2.75
N THR A 98 -7.52 14.38 2.49
CA THR A 98 -6.21 13.83 2.87
C THR A 98 -6.05 13.76 4.38
N ALA A 99 -5.43 12.68 4.85
CA ALA A 99 -5.24 12.36 6.26
C ALA A 99 -3.78 12.00 6.57
N PRO A 100 -3.30 12.26 7.80
CA PRO A 100 -2.05 11.70 8.30
C PRO A 100 -2.03 10.18 8.16
N VAL A 101 -0.87 9.66 7.76
CA VAL A 101 -0.56 8.23 7.81
C VAL A 101 0.10 7.92 9.15
N VAL A 102 -0.41 6.92 9.86
CA VAL A 102 0.21 6.40 11.08
C VAL A 102 0.47 4.91 10.92
N ILE A 103 1.74 4.51 11.08
CA ILE A 103 2.17 3.12 11.12
C ILE A 103 2.15 2.65 12.57
N LYS A 104 1.14 1.87 12.94
CA LYS A 104 1.04 1.24 14.25
C LYS A 104 1.90 0.00 14.33
N LYS A 105 2.54 -0.22 15.46
CA LYS A 105 3.46 -1.33 15.73
C LYS A 105 2.88 -2.25 16.78
N PHE A 106 2.80 -3.53 16.45
CA PHE A 106 2.24 -4.56 17.29
C PHE A 106 3.24 -5.68 17.53
N HIS A 107 3.35 -6.13 18.77
CA HIS A 107 4.08 -7.33 19.11
C HIS A 107 3.13 -8.51 19.08
N LEU A 108 3.54 -9.58 18.40
CA LEU A 108 2.75 -10.79 18.31
C LEU A 108 3.04 -11.73 19.48
N GLU A 109 2.12 -11.76 20.45
CA GLU A 109 2.15 -12.66 21.61
C GLU A 109 1.13 -13.79 21.39
N GLY A 110 1.59 -14.91 20.82
CA GLY A 110 0.69 -15.99 20.40
C GLY A 110 -0.25 -15.56 19.27
N ARG A 111 -1.56 -15.45 19.57
CA ARG A 111 -2.60 -14.96 18.63
C ARG A 111 -3.07 -13.53 18.93
N ARG A 112 -2.45 -12.84 19.88
CA ARG A 112 -2.82 -11.47 20.27
C ARG A 112 -1.78 -10.49 19.77
N LEU A 113 -2.27 -9.37 19.23
CA LEU A 113 -1.45 -8.22 18.93
C LEU A 113 -1.49 -7.26 20.10
N ARG A 114 -0.32 -6.93 20.65
CA ARG A 114 -0.16 -5.88 21.64
C ARG A 114 0.46 -4.67 20.98
N GLU A 115 -0.28 -3.55 20.91
CA GLU A 115 0.28 -2.29 20.42
C GLU A 115 1.37 -1.84 21.41
N PHE A 116 2.56 -1.53 20.90
CA PHE A 116 3.69 -1.07 21.71
C PHE A 116 4.30 0.24 21.19
N GLY A 117 3.84 0.73 20.04
CA GLY A 117 4.26 2.01 19.51
C GLY A 117 3.53 2.37 18.21
N ALA A 118 3.73 3.61 17.78
CA ALA A 118 3.24 4.11 16.50
C ALA A 118 4.24 5.11 15.91
N LEU A 119 4.30 5.18 14.60
CA LEU A 119 5.07 6.16 13.82
C LEU A 119 4.10 6.99 13.00
N THR A 120 3.97 8.27 13.33
CA THR A 120 3.30 9.23 12.45
C THR A 120 4.24 9.55 11.30
N VAL A 121 3.84 9.22 10.07
CA VAL A 121 4.59 9.56 8.88
C VAL A 121 4.52 11.08 8.70
N PRO A 122 5.67 11.77 8.56
CA PRO A 122 5.66 13.20 8.26
C PRO A 122 4.87 13.51 6.99
N ALA A 123 4.09 14.59 6.99
CA ALA A 123 3.24 14.93 5.84
C ALA A 123 4.04 15.27 4.57
N ASP A 124 5.30 15.70 4.72
CA ASP A 124 6.24 15.91 3.62
C ASP A 124 6.87 14.61 3.09
N VAL A 125 6.63 13.48 3.76
CA VAL A 125 6.92 12.13 3.25
C VAL A 125 5.70 11.58 2.52
N ALA A 126 4.55 11.48 3.20
CA ALA A 126 3.31 11.00 2.59
C ALA A 126 2.06 11.36 3.40
N VAL A 127 0.98 11.70 2.70
CA VAL A 127 -0.41 11.64 3.19
C VAL A 127 -1.21 10.62 2.36
N THR A 128 -2.44 10.30 2.77
CA THR A 128 -3.37 9.39 2.05
C THR A 128 -4.74 10.04 1.96
N SER A 129 -5.60 9.61 1.05
CA SER A 129 -7.01 9.99 1.06
C SER A 129 -7.79 9.14 2.07
N PHE A 130 -8.44 9.78 3.05
CA PHE A 130 -9.07 9.09 4.17
C PHE A 130 -10.14 8.10 3.73
N SER A 131 -10.95 8.40 2.69
CA SER A 131 -12.01 7.51 2.20
C SER A 131 -11.53 6.48 1.17
N SER A 132 -10.29 6.57 0.69
CA SER A 132 -9.81 5.73 -0.40
C SER A 132 -9.55 4.29 0.04
N LYS A 133 -10.44 3.38 -0.40
CA LYS A 133 -10.52 1.97 0.03
C LYS A 133 -9.25 1.15 -0.24
N SER A 134 -8.49 1.50 -1.28
CA SER A 134 -7.43 0.64 -1.82
C SER A 134 -6.01 1.17 -1.61
N GLU A 135 -5.85 2.29 -0.92
CA GLU A 135 -4.55 2.91 -0.63
C GLU A 135 -3.82 2.26 0.55
N LEU A 136 -2.53 2.61 0.71
CA LEU A 136 -1.70 2.28 1.87
C LEU A 136 -1.54 0.78 2.17
N SER A 137 -1.62 -0.09 1.15
CA SER A 137 -1.23 -1.48 1.35
C SER A 137 0.26 -1.56 1.70
N LEU A 138 0.61 -2.33 2.73
CA LEU A 138 1.99 -2.51 3.16
C LEU A 138 2.58 -3.75 2.49
N HIS A 139 3.80 -3.62 1.97
CA HIS A 139 4.54 -4.74 1.39
C HIS A 139 5.97 -4.76 1.91
N LEU A 140 6.35 -5.87 2.55
CA LEU A 140 7.73 -6.15 2.93
C LEU A 140 8.53 -6.53 1.68
N SER A 141 9.73 -5.98 1.55
CA SER A 141 10.67 -6.32 0.49
C SER A 141 11.08 -7.79 0.55
N PRO A 142 11.41 -8.45 -0.58
CA PRO A 142 11.83 -9.86 -0.58
C PRO A 142 13.05 -10.15 0.29
N ASP A 143 13.92 -9.16 0.54
CA ASP A 143 15.07 -9.30 1.43
C ASP A 143 14.77 -8.97 2.91
N GLY A 144 13.52 -8.63 3.23
CA GLY A 144 13.03 -8.37 4.58
C GLY A 144 13.44 -7.02 5.17
N LYS A 145 14.11 -6.14 4.42
CA LYS A 145 14.76 -4.95 4.99
C LYS A 145 13.96 -3.65 4.88
N ALA A 146 12.91 -3.63 4.08
CA ALA A 146 12.12 -2.43 3.87
C ALA A 146 10.64 -2.76 3.76
N VAL A 147 9.78 -1.90 4.30
CA VAL A 147 8.34 -1.93 4.04
C VAL A 147 7.97 -0.71 3.21
N THR A 148 7.28 -0.93 2.09
CA THR A 148 6.87 0.12 1.18
C THR A 148 5.35 0.27 1.11
N PHE A 149 4.90 1.50 0.87
CA PHE A 149 3.49 1.85 0.65
C PHE A 149 3.38 3.09 -0.24
N MET A 150 2.19 3.34 -0.79
CA MET A 150 1.91 4.53 -1.60
C MET A 150 1.11 5.58 -0.84
N GLY A 151 1.35 6.85 -1.17
CA GLY A 151 0.55 7.98 -0.72
C GLY A 151 0.66 9.16 -1.68
N TYR A 152 0.48 10.37 -1.17
CA TYR A 152 0.53 11.61 -1.93
C TYR A 152 1.52 12.62 -1.34
N ASP A 153 2.13 13.41 -2.24
CA ASP A 153 2.85 14.63 -1.91
C ASP A 153 1.85 15.79 -1.78
N ALA A 154 1.25 15.88 -0.61
CA ALA A 154 0.19 16.84 -0.30
C ALA A 154 0.18 17.19 1.18
N ALA A 155 -0.47 18.30 1.54
CA ALA A 155 -0.72 18.62 2.93
C ALA A 155 -1.92 17.83 3.46
N VAL A 156 -1.98 17.64 4.78
CA VAL A 156 -3.16 17.09 5.47
C VAL A 156 -4.36 18.02 5.27
N ASN A 157 -5.57 17.45 5.19
CA ASN A 157 -6.85 18.15 5.01
C ASN A 157 -7.02 18.87 3.65
N GLN A 158 -6.17 18.56 2.65
CA GLN A 158 -6.45 18.91 1.26
C GLN A 158 -7.54 18.03 0.67
N LEU A 159 -8.39 18.63 -0.17
CA LEU A 159 -9.51 17.97 -0.83
C LEU A 159 -9.07 17.32 -2.14
N ASP A 160 -9.66 16.18 -2.44
CA ASP A 160 -9.68 15.49 -3.75
C ASP A 160 -8.33 15.07 -4.33
N VAL A 161 -7.23 15.21 -3.58
CA VAL A 161 -5.87 14.84 -4.00
C VAL A 161 -5.80 13.44 -4.64
N SER A 162 -6.55 12.46 -4.14
CA SER A 162 -6.58 11.11 -4.72
C SER A 162 -7.16 11.02 -6.13
N ASN A 163 -7.93 12.01 -6.56
CA ASN A 163 -8.54 12.10 -7.88
C ASN A 163 -7.92 13.23 -8.74
N SER A 164 -6.91 13.92 -8.21
CA SER A 164 -6.19 14.98 -8.90
C SER A 164 -5.25 14.43 -9.99
N ASN A 165 -4.81 15.28 -10.91
CA ASN A 165 -3.81 14.89 -11.90
C ASN A 165 -2.44 14.63 -11.27
N SER A 166 -1.60 13.83 -11.94
CA SER A 166 -0.17 13.70 -11.63
C SER A 166 0.67 14.69 -12.44
N PRO A 167 1.83 15.16 -11.93
CA PRO A 167 2.73 16.01 -12.70
C PRO A 167 3.09 15.35 -14.03
N ASN A 168 3.15 16.14 -15.11
CA ASN A 168 3.40 15.69 -16.49
C ASN A 168 2.35 14.75 -17.11
N HIS A 169 1.33 14.33 -16.36
CA HIS A 169 0.24 13.48 -16.83
C HIS A 169 -1.13 14.13 -16.66
N VAL A 170 -1.29 15.36 -17.14
CA VAL A 170 -2.55 16.12 -16.98
C VAL A 170 -3.61 15.65 -17.97
N ASP A 171 -4.76 15.23 -17.45
CA ASP A 171 -6.00 15.04 -18.19
C ASP A 171 -6.82 16.34 -18.15
N PRO A 172 -6.95 17.08 -19.27
CA PRO A 172 -7.71 18.33 -19.30
C PRO A 172 -9.22 18.14 -19.09
N THR A 173 -9.70 16.89 -19.12
CA THR A 173 -11.11 16.55 -18.90
C THR A 173 -11.38 16.02 -17.49
N ASN A 174 -10.36 15.91 -16.64
CA ASN A 174 -10.54 15.55 -15.24
C ASN A 174 -11.29 16.69 -14.52
N PRO A 175 -12.45 16.43 -13.89
CA PRO A 175 -13.17 17.45 -13.15
C PRO A 175 -12.35 18.01 -11.97
N ASP A 176 -11.49 17.21 -11.33
CA ASP A 176 -10.51 17.73 -10.39
C ASP A 176 -9.22 18.13 -11.14
N THR A 177 -9.02 19.43 -11.25
CA THR A 177 -7.88 20.01 -12.00
C THR A 177 -6.61 20.15 -11.17
N GLY A 178 -6.62 19.77 -9.89
CA GLY A 178 -5.44 19.75 -9.03
C GLY A 178 -4.30 18.92 -9.62
N VAL A 179 -3.07 19.19 -9.20
CA VAL A 179 -1.87 18.45 -9.64
C VAL A 179 -1.02 18.08 -8.42
N HIS A 180 -0.95 16.78 -8.13
CA HIS A 180 -0.20 16.24 -6.99
C HIS A 180 0.57 14.99 -7.40
N ALA A 181 1.83 14.91 -6.97
CA ALA A 181 2.61 13.70 -7.17
C ALA A 181 2.10 12.59 -6.25
N ARG A 182 2.15 11.36 -6.73
CA ARG A 182 2.05 10.18 -5.89
C ARG A 182 3.43 9.96 -5.28
N VAL A 183 3.50 9.27 -4.16
CA VAL A 183 4.77 8.91 -3.52
C VAL A 183 4.82 7.44 -3.22
N VAL A 184 6.00 6.85 -3.40
CA VAL A 184 6.38 5.62 -2.70
C VAL A 184 7.11 6.04 -1.43
N ALA A 185 6.55 5.68 -0.29
CA ALA A 185 7.19 5.80 1.00
C ALA A 185 7.79 4.46 1.40
N GLU A 186 8.97 4.51 1.99
CA GLU A 186 9.75 3.34 2.40
C GLU A 186 10.19 3.49 3.85
N LEU A 187 9.92 2.48 4.66
CA LEU A 187 10.39 2.34 6.04
C LEU A 187 11.44 1.24 6.08
N ASP A 188 12.70 1.60 6.34
CA ASP A 188 13.79 0.64 6.45
C ASP A 188 13.89 -0.01 7.83
N PHE A 189 14.68 -1.08 7.91
CA PHE A 189 14.97 -1.83 9.14
C PHE A 189 15.74 -1.02 10.22
N ASP A 190 16.24 0.17 9.92
CA ASP A 190 16.83 1.06 10.93
C ASP A 190 15.81 2.12 11.42
N GLY A 191 14.59 2.09 10.88
CA GLY A 191 13.52 3.02 11.18
C GLY A 191 13.56 4.32 10.37
N SER A 192 14.47 4.46 9.40
CA SER A 192 14.47 5.59 8.47
C SER A 192 13.21 5.58 7.59
N LEU A 193 12.74 6.77 7.25
CA LEU A 193 11.68 6.96 6.27
C LEU A 193 12.25 7.66 5.04
N HIS A 194 12.02 7.07 3.88
CA HIS A 194 12.39 7.61 2.58
C HIS A 194 11.13 7.88 1.75
N ARG A 195 11.23 8.86 0.85
CA ARG A 195 10.19 9.15 -0.14
C ARG A 195 10.79 9.15 -1.53
N THR A 196 10.01 8.68 -2.50
CA THR A 196 10.27 8.85 -3.93
C THR A 196 8.99 9.33 -4.60
N LYS A 197 9.01 10.50 -5.23
CA LYS A 197 7.85 11.01 -5.98
C LYS A 197 7.74 10.27 -7.31
N VAL A 198 6.53 9.86 -7.65
CA VAL A 198 6.21 9.17 -8.89
C VAL A 198 5.04 9.87 -9.58
N ASN A 199 5.11 9.98 -10.90
CA ASN A 199 4.14 10.71 -11.72
C ASN A 199 3.10 9.77 -12.32
N VAL A 200 2.60 8.83 -11.53
CA VAL A 200 1.71 7.75 -11.99
C VAL A 200 0.28 7.95 -11.48
N TYR A 201 -0.67 7.19 -12.01
CA TYR A 201 -2.04 7.11 -11.50
C TYR A 201 -2.81 8.43 -11.57
N SER A 202 -2.60 9.24 -12.61
CA SER A 202 -3.24 10.55 -12.76
C SER A 202 -4.76 10.44 -12.78
N GLY A 203 -5.41 11.30 -12.00
CA GLY A 203 -6.85 11.33 -11.86
C GLY A 203 -7.42 10.27 -10.91
N ASP A 204 -6.59 9.40 -10.33
CA ASP A 204 -7.04 8.31 -9.46
C ASP A 204 -5.90 7.85 -8.50
N ASN A 205 -6.04 6.69 -7.86
CA ASN A 205 -5.18 6.29 -6.76
C ASN A 205 -4.09 5.26 -7.09
N GLY A 206 -2.91 5.50 -6.50
CA GLY A 206 -1.93 4.44 -6.25
C GLY A 206 -2.38 3.58 -5.08
N ARG A 207 -2.10 2.27 -5.12
CA ARG A 207 -2.67 1.32 -4.15
C ARG A 207 -1.61 0.64 -3.31
N GLY A 208 -0.61 0.08 -3.98
CA GLY A 208 0.49 -0.62 -3.35
C GLY A 208 1.81 -0.42 -4.07
N ALA A 209 2.89 -0.54 -3.32
CA ALA A 209 4.26 -0.55 -3.81
C ALA A 209 5.04 -1.66 -3.11
N ILE A 210 5.93 -2.35 -3.83
CA ILE A 210 6.90 -3.30 -3.27
C ILE A 210 8.30 -2.93 -3.77
N ARG A 211 9.27 -2.89 -2.86
CA ARG A 211 10.69 -2.82 -3.22
C ARG A 211 11.16 -4.20 -3.68
N ALA A 212 11.73 -4.25 -4.87
CA ALA A 212 12.50 -5.38 -5.37
C ALA A 212 13.99 -5.07 -5.26
N ASN A 213 14.73 -5.92 -4.56
CA ASN A 213 16.16 -5.73 -4.33
C ASN A 213 16.98 -6.62 -5.27
N LYS A 214 18.18 -6.16 -5.65
CA LYS A 214 19.13 -6.92 -6.46
C LYS A 214 18.47 -7.59 -7.68
N VAL A 215 17.69 -6.80 -8.41
CA VAL A 215 16.77 -7.26 -9.46
C VAL A 215 17.52 -8.16 -10.44
N ASN A 216 17.05 -9.41 -10.60
CA ASN A 216 17.65 -10.42 -11.47
C ASN A 216 19.16 -10.65 -11.22
N GLY A 217 19.60 -10.55 -9.95
CA GLY A 217 20.99 -10.73 -9.56
C GLY A 217 21.91 -9.53 -9.83
N THR A 218 21.35 -8.40 -10.27
CA THR A 218 22.09 -7.15 -10.43
C THR A 218 22.24 -6.41 -9.09
N GLN A 219 22.93 -5.26 -9.09
CA GLN A 219 22.95 -4.35 -7.92
C GLN A 219 21.79 -3.36 -7.91
N ALA A 220 20.91 -3.39 -8.92
CA ALA A 220 19.80 -2.46 -9.02
C ALA A 220 18.67 -2.86 -8.06
N ASP A 221 18.16 -1.86 -7.35
CA ASP A 221 16.90 -1.92 -6.64
C ASP A 221 15.86 -1.13 -7.42
N GLN A 222 14.60 -1.55 -7.35
CA GLN A 222 13.50 -0.82 -7.98
C GLN A 222 12.20 -1.00 -7.19
N TYR A 223 11.27 -0.08 -7.35
CA TYR A 223 9.88 -0.25 -6.94
C TYR A 223 9.08 -0.85 -8.08
N PHE A 224 8.13 -1.72 -7.72
CA PHE A 224 6.92 -1.93 -8.52
C PHE A 224 5.74 -1.34 -7.79
N THR A 225 4.89 -0.62 -8.51
CA THR A 225 3.65 -0.07 -7.99
C THR A 225 2.45 -0.54 -8.79
N VAL A 226 1.28 -0.55 -8.15
CA VAL A 226 -0.01 -0.81 -8.79
C VAL A 226 -1.02 0.25 -8.41
N GLY A 227 -1.93 0.55 -9.32
CA GLY A 227 -2.96 1.56 -9.14
C GLY A 227 -3.88 1.66 -10.33
N ASN A 228 -4.68 2.71 -10.34
CA ASN A 228 -5.59 3.06 -11.44
C ASN A 228 -5.30 4.49 -11.89
N ALA A 229 -5.67 4.83 -13.12
CA ALA A 229 -5.66 6.21 -13.59
C ALA A 229 -6.93 6.52 -14.39
N GLY A 230 -7.15 7.80 -14.70
CA GLY A 230 -8.13 8.25 -15.68
C GLY A 230 -9.55 8.35 -15.17
N ASN A 231 -9.82 9.43 -14.43
CA ASN A 231 -11.16 9.82 -13.99
C ASN A 231 -11.76 10.96 -14.86
N GLY A 232 -11.03 11.38 -15.89
CA GLY A 232 -11.55 12.27 -16.92
C GLY A 232 -12.65 11.64 -17.78
N SER A 233 -13.24 12.47 -18.63
CA SER A 233 -14.37 12.10 -19.48
C SER A 233 -13.95 11.80 -20.92
N GLY A 234 -14.76 11.01 -21.62
CA GLY A 234 -14.52 10.67 -23.02
C GLY A 234 -13.42 9.64 -23.23
N THR A 235 -12.64 9.83 -24.29
CA THR A 235 -11.53 8.94 -24.65
C THR A 235 -10.31 9.30 -23.82
N GLN A 236 -9.75 8.31 -23.12
CA GLN A 236 -8.63 8.53 -22.23
C GLN A 236 -7.40 9.02 -23.02
N PRO A 237 -6.76 10.14 -22.61
CA PRO A 237 -5.53 10.60 -23.27
C PRO A 237 -4.43 9.54 -23.19
N VAL A 238 -3.57 9.47 -24.21
CA VAL A 238 -2.49 8.47 -24.28
C VAL A 238 -1.60 8.51 -23.04
N LEU A 239 -1.27 9.71 -22.59
CA LEU A 239 -0.43 9.90 -21.42
C LEU A 239 -1.05 9.33 -20.12
N VAL A 240 -2.39 9.30 -19.98
CA VAL A 240 -3.07 8.70 -18.81
C VAL A 240 -3.17 7.17 -18.94
N VAL A 241 -3.17 6.64 -20.16
CA VAL A 241 -3.08 5.19 -20.33
C VAL A 241 -1.66 4.70 -20.05
N ASN A 242 -0.65 5.54 -20.31
CA ASN A 242 0.74 5.23 -20.00
C ASN A 242 1.06 5.27 -18.50
N ASP A 243 0.20 5.83 -17.65
CA ASP A 243 0.50 6.03 -16.22
C ASP A 243 -0.36 5.17 -15.27
N THR A 244 -1.18 4.26 -15.80
CA THR A 244 -1.99 3.28 -15.04
C THR A 244 -1.33 1.91 -14.94
N GLY A 245 -1.92 0.99 -14.19
CA GLY A 245 -1.47 -0.39 -14.11
C GLY A 245 -0.18 -0.60 -13.34
N VAL A 246 0.67 -1.51 -13.81
CA VAL A 246 1.96 -1.79 -13.18
C VAL A 246 2.97 -0.78 -13.65
N GLN A 247 3.59 -0.09 -12.70
CA GLN A 247 4.64 0.88 -12.96
C GLN A 247 5.90 0.45 -12.22
N LEU A 248 7.07 0.75 -12.79
CA LEU A 248 8.36 0.62 -12.12
C LEU A 248 8.89 2.00 -11.79
N ALA A 249 9.66 2.15 -10.70
CA ALA A 249 10.38 3.38 -10.38
C ALA A 249 11.70 3.07 -9.68
N THR A 250 12.66 4.00 -9.71
CA THR A 250 13.96 3.84 -9.04
C THR A 250 13.92 4.52 -7.65
N PRO A 251 14.25 3.79 -6.55
CA PRO A 251 14.34 4.35 -5.21
C PRO A 251 15.20 5.62 -5.15
N GLY A 252 14.65 6.69 -4.57
CA GLY A 252 15.31 7.97 -4.40
C GLY A 252 15.43 8.82 -5.66
N VAL A 253 14.85 8.40 -6.79
CA VAL A 253 14.87 9.16 -8.06
C VAL A 253 13.44 9.56 -8.44
N ASP A 254 13.09 10.80 -8.11
CA ASP A 254 11.77 11.37 -8.42
C ASP A 254 11.47 11.33 -9.93
N GLY A 255 10.25 10.93 -10.29
CA GLY A 255 9.76 10.92 -11.67
C GLY A 255 10.44 9.88 -12.58
N SER A 256 11.10 8.88 -12.00
CA SER A 256 11.74 7.77 -12.74
C SER A 256 10.76 6.65 -13.14
N ASP A 257 9.46 6.94 -13.10
CA ASP A 257 8.40 5.99 -13.37
C ASP A 257 8.33 5.56 -14.85
N ALA A 258 8.03 4.27 -15.06
CA ALA A 258 7.78 3.72 -16.39
C ALA A 258 6.75 2.58 -16.34
N VAL A 259 5.86 2.54 -17.34
CA VAL A 259 4.85 1.48 -17.46
C VAL A 259 5.47 0.13 -17.79
N VAL A 260 5.00 -0.90 -17.09
CA VAL A 260 5.36 -2.29 -17.35
C VAL A 260 4.23 -2.97 -18.11
N GLY A 261 4.53 -3.45 -19.30
CA GLY A 261 3.56 -4.16 -20.13
C GLY A 261 3.79 -3.97 -21.61
N VAL A 262 3.48 -5.00 -22.41
CA VAL A 262 3.33 -4.85 -23.87
C VAL A 262 2.07 -4.04 -24.15
N GLN A 263 2.17 -3.03 -25.01
CA GLN A 263 1.01 -2.28 -25.49
C GLN A 263 0.01 -3.23 -26.16
N GLN A 264 -1.25 -3.13 -25.73
CA GLN A 264 -2.40 -3.74 -26.39
C GLN A 264 -3.19 -2.66 -27.12
N GLY A 265 -3.78 -3.03 -28.27
CA GLY A 265 -4.56 -2.11 -29.09
C GLY A 265 -3.78 -0.92 -29.66
N THR A 266 -4.54 0.08 -30.12
CA THR A 266 -4.00 1.27 -30.81
C THR A 266 -4.05 2.48 -29.89
N ALA A 267 -2.89 3.14 -29.70
CA ALA A 267 -2.78 4.33 -28.87
C ALA A 267 -3.85 5.38 -29.20
N GLY A 268 -4.53 5.88 -28.15
CA GLY A 268 -5.59 6.89 -28.27
C GLY A 268 -6.97 6.33 -28.68
N SER A 269 -7.11 5.02 -28.85
CA SER A 269 -8.42 4.40 -29.05
C SER A 269 -9.26 4.47 -27.78
N LYS A 270 -10.58 4.60 -27.94
CA LYS A 270 -11.55 4.61 -26.83
C LYS A 270 -11.55 3.30 -26.04
N ASN A 271 -11.40 2.18 -26.74
CA ASN A 271 -11.41 0.85 -26.18
C ASN A 271 -10.15 0.07 -26.60
N GLY A 272 -9.68 -0.82 -25.73
CA GLY A 272 -8.64 -1.81 -26.00
C GLY A 272 -7.20 -1.30 -25.99
N PHE A 273 -6.97 -0.02 -25.68
CA PHE A 273 -5.62 0.52 -25.51
C PHE A 273 -5.20 0.50 -24.04
N GLN A 274 -4.18 -0.29 -23.71
CA GLN A 274 -3.59 -0.40 -22.38
C GLN A 274 -2.24 -1.12 -22.44
N PHE A 275 -1.59 -1.35 -21.28
CA PHE A 275 -0.33 -2.08 -21.20
C PHE A 275 -0.47 -3.39 -20.41
N GLY A 276 0.22 -4.43 -20.88
CA GLY A 276 0.25 -5.75 -20.24
C GLY A 276 -0.83 -6.67 -20.78
N PHE A 277 -2.03 -6.65 -20.18
CA PHE A 277 -3.12 -7.57 -20.51
C PHE A 277 -4.33 -6.87 -21.14
N SER A 278 -5.00 -7.54 -22.07
CA SER A 278 -6.30 -7.13 -22.60
C SER A 278 -7.26 -8.29 -22.71
N VAL A 279 -8.53 -8.07 -22.36
CA VAL A 279 -9.60 -9.05 -22.58
C VAL A 279 -9.69 -9.51 -24.03
N ALA A 280 -9.30 -8.65 -24.98
CA ALA A 280 -9.26 -8.97 -26.40
C ALA A 280 -8.29 -10.11 -26.73
N GLN A 281 -7.25 -10.34 -25.91
CA GLN A 281 -6.32 -11.46 -26.07
C GLN A 281 -7.01 -12.82 -25.87
N LEU A 282 -8.15 -12.84 -25.17
CA LEU A 282 -8.99 -14.03 -24.97
C LEU A 282 -10.20 -14.07 -25.93
N GLY A 283 -10.26 -13.16 -26.91
CA GLY A 283 -11.34 -13.10 -27.89
C GLY A 283 -12.61 -12.37 -27.43
N PHE A 284 -12.58 -11.71 -26.26
CA PHE A 284 -13.68 -10.85 -25.83
C PHE A 284 -13.65 -9.49 -26.54
N ALA A 285 -14.78 -8.77 -26.48
CA ALA A 285 -14.83 -7.38 -26.93
C ALA A 285 -13.89 -6.51 -26.10
N ALA A 286 -13.19 -5.58 -26.77
CA ALA A 286 -12.28 -4.66 -26.11
C ALA A 286 -13.02 -3.74 -25.12
N ASP A 287 -12.50 -3.69 -23.89
CA ASP A 287 -12.98 -2.83 -22.80
C ASP A 287 -12.49 -1.39 -22.92
N LYS A 288 -12.95 -0.50 -22.02
CA LYS A 288 -12.48 0.90 -21.97
C LYS A 288 -10.95 0.92 -21.78
N SER A 289 -10.26 1.72 -22.60
CA SER A 289 -8.81 1.86 -22.55
C SER A 289 -8.30 2.25 -21.16
N GLY A 290 -7.22 1.61 -20.71
CA GLY A 290 -6.60 1.81 -19.40
C GLY A 290 -7.43 1.35 -18.18
N LYS A 291 -8.44 0.48 -18.37
CA LYS A 291 -9.26 -0.05 -17.26
C LYS A 291 -9.14 -1.55 -17.03
N ASP A 292 -8.58 -2.29 -17.99
CA ASP A 292 -8.25 -3.71 -17.84
C ASP A 292 -7.06 -3.95 -16.89
N ASP A 293 -6.27 -2.91 -16.64
CA ASP A 293 -5.06 -2.90 -15.80
C ASP A 293 -5.29 -2.16 -14.47
N ASN A 294 -6.55 -1.99 -14.05
CA ASN A 294 -6.91 -1.44 -12.74
C ASN A 294 -6.57 -2.43 -11.59
N PHE A 295 -5.28 -2.59 -11.31
CA PHE A 295 -4.69 -3.55 -10.37
C PHE A 295 -4.77 -3.05 -8.92
N ARG A 296 -4.77 -3.96 -7.95
CA ARG A 296 -5.04 -3.67 -6.52
C ARG A 296 -3.93 -4.08 -5.59
N GLY A 297 -3.49 -5.32 -5.69
CA GLY A 297 -2.43 -5.89 -4.89
C GLY A 297 -1.29 -6.39 -5.76
N LEU A 298 -0.16 -6.58 -5.10
CA LEU A 298 1.03 -7.15 -5.72
C LEU A 298 1.82 -7.99 -4.71
N ALA A 299 2.58 -8.95 -5.23
CA ALA A 299 3.55 -9.72 -4.46
C ALA A 299 4.72 -10.14 -5.36
N ILE A 300 5.88 -10.35 -4.75
CA ILE A 300 7.02 -11.00 -5.40
C ILE A 300 7.21 -12.37 -4.77
N SER A 301 7.26 -13.42 -5.60
CA SER A 301 7.57 -14.78 -5.16
C SER A 301 8.44 -15.45 -6.21
N GLY A 302 9.53 -16.11 -5.76
CA GLY A 302 10.48 -16.76 -6.67
C GLY A 302 11.01 -15.84 -7.78
N ASN A 303 11.36 -14.59 -7.44
CA ASN A 303 11.80 -13.56 -8.38
C ASN A 303 10.79 -13.30 -9.53
N THR A 304 9.50 -13.50 -9.28
CA THR A 304 8.40 -13.25 -10.23
C THR A 304 7.44 -12.25 -9.59
N LEU A 305 6.99 -11.26 -10.37
CA LEU A 305 5.98 -10.31 -9.93
C LEU A 305 4.58 -10.85 -10.25
N TYR A 306 3.69 -10.77 -9.26
CA TYR A 306 2.27 -11.10 -9.39
C TYR A 306 1.44 -9.90 -9.00
N VAL A 307 0.34 -9.67 -9.70
CA VAL A 307 -0.60 -8.59 -9.42
C VAL A 307 -2.04 -9.09 -9.45
N THR A 308 -2.91 -8.46 -8.67
CA THR A 308 -4.34 -8.77 -8.66
C THR A 308 -5.13 -7.67 -9.33
N LYS A 309 -6.18 -8.06 -10.05
CA LYS A 309 -7.26 -7.16 -10.44
C LYS A 309 -8.54 -7.69 -9.83
N GLY A 310 -9.27 -6.85 -9.12
CA GLY A 310 -10.47 -7.27 -8.41
C GLY A 310 -11.47 -6.15 -8.21
N SER A 311 -11.44 -5.13 -9.08
CA SER A 311 -12.29 -3.94 -8.99
C SER A 311 -12.64 -3.40 -10.37
N GLY A 312 -13.79 -2.73 -10.44
CA GLY A 312 -14.34 -2.19 -11.67
C GLY A 312 -15.07 -3.26 -12.50
N SER A 313 -15.83 -2.80 -13.49
CA SER A 313 -16.60 -3.65 -14.42
C SER A 313 -15.85 -3.97 -15.72
N ASN A 314 -14.60 -3.51 -15.85
CA ASN A 314 -13.72 -3.75 -16.99
C ASN A 314 -12.63 -4.77 -16.64
N GLY A 315 -12.12 -5.45 -17.66
CA GLY A 315 -11.07 -6.44 -17.53
C GLY A 315 -11.54 -7.71 -16.86
N ILE A 316 -10.58 -8.52 -16.44
CA ILE A 316 -10.84 -9.78 -15.75
C ILE A 316 -10.37 -9.63 -14.31
N ASN A 317 -11.25 -9.97 -13.38
CA ASN A 317 -10.85 -10.06 -11.99
C ASN A 317 -10.12 -11.38 -11.78
N THR A 318 -8.81 -11.32 -11.52
CA THR A 318 -7.94 -12.49 -11.45
C THR A 318 -6.58 -12.15 -10.84
N VAL A 319 -5.70 -13.16 -10.81
CA VAL A 319 -4.29 -13.01 -10.46
C VAL A 319 -3.46 -13.15 -11.74
N TYR A 320 -2.66 -12.12 -12.02
CA TYR A 320 -1.76 -12.08 -13.16
C TYR A 320 -0.32 -12.34 -12.73
N GLN A 321 0.40 -13.11 -13.53
CA GLN A 321 1.85 -13.11 -13.56
C GLN A 321 2.34 -12.01 -14.50
N VAL A 322 3.32 -11.24 -14.06
CA VAL A 322 3.95 -10.17 -14.83
C VAL A 322 5.34 -10.63 -15.30
N GLY A 323 5.47 -10.86 -16.61
CA GLY A 323 6.69 -11.36 -17.22
C GLY A 323 6.86 -12.88 -17.10
N GLN A 324 8.11 -13.33 -17.28
CA GLN A 324 8.47 -14.74 -17.21
C GLN A 324 8.68 -15.19 -15.76
N PRO A 325 8.38 -16.46 -15.41
CA PRO A 325 8.72 -16.99 -14.10
C PRO A 325 10.22 -16.87 -13.81
N GLY A 326 10.57 -16.45 -12.60
CA GLY A 326 11.95 -16.29 -12.16
C GLY A 326 12.62 -15.00 -12.63
N VAL A 327 11.92 -14.11 -13.35
CA VAL A 327 12.47 -12.86 -13.87
C VAL A 327 11.57 -11.69 -13.54
N LEU A 328 12.13 -10.69 -12.86
CA LEU A 328 11.46 -9.42 -12.63
C LEU A 328 11.61 -8.50 -13.85
N PRO A 329 10.58 -7.75 -14.26
CA PRO A 329 10.72 -6.70 -15.27
C PRO A 329 11.77 -5.67 -14.86
N THR A 330 12.44 -5.06 -15.83
CA THR A 330 13.42 -3.97 -15.62
C THR A 330 13.06 -2.79 -16.53
N THR A 331 13.67 -1.62 -16.33
CA THR A 331 13.54 -0.48 -17.25
C THR A 331 13.77 -0.88 -18.72
N GLY A 332 14.75 -1.75 -18.99
CA GLY A 332 15.07 -2.22 -20.34
C GLY A 332 14.08 -3.24 -20.93
N THR A 333 13.26 -3.90 -20.09
CA THR A 333 12.31 -4.94 -20.53
C THR A 333 10.86 -4.57 -20.27
N ALA A 334 10.57 -3.42 -19.67
CA ALA A 334 9.23 -3.02 -19.25
C ALA A 334 8.22 -3.04 -20.40
N ALA A 335 8.55 -2.41 -21.53
CA ALA A 335 7.69 -2.32 -22.70
C ALA A 335 7.48 -3.66 -23.45
N SER A 336 8.29 -4.68 -23.19
CA SER A 336 8.18 -6.02 -23.78
C SER A 336 7.64 -7.07 -22.81
N THR A 337 7.33 -6.67 -21.57
CA THR A 337 6.86 -7.58 -20.53
C THR A 337 5.41 -7.98 -20.78
N THR A 338 5.16 -9.27 -20.99
CA THR A 338 3.80 -9.81 -21.16
C THR A 338 3.15 -10.15 -19.83
N PHE A 339 1.82 -10.10 -19.79
CA PHE A 339 1.04 -10.48 -18.61
C PHE A 339 0.26 -11.73 -18.95
N SER A 340 0.10 -12.62 -17.99
CA SER A 340 -0.70 -13.84 -18.16
C SER A 340 -1.54 -14.11 -16.92
N ILE A 341 -2.75 -14.59 -17.12
CA ILE A 341 -3.59 -15.09 -16.04
C ILE A 341 -2.94 -16.36 -15.48
N LEU A 342 -2.84 -16.48 -14.16
CA LEU A 342 -2.36 -17.71 -13.55
C LEU A 342 -3.23 -18.90 -14.00
N PRO A 343 -2.64 -20.01 -14.47
CA PRO A 343 -3.41 -21.16 -14.93
C PRO A 343 -4.42 -21.63 -13.87
N GLY A 344 -5.69 -21.77 -14.25
CA GLY A 344 -6.78 -22.20 -13.37
C GLY A 344 -7.51 -21.09 -12.62
N PHE A 345 -6.99 -19.86 -12.62
CA PHE A 345 -7.73 -18.70 -12.11
C PHE A 345 -8.82 -18.24 -13.10
N PRO A 346 -9.82 -17.45 -12.63
CA PRO A 346 -10.87 -16.92 -13.48
C PRO A 346 -10.31 -16.15 -14.68
N ASN A 347 -10.93 -16.36 -15.85
CA ASN A 347 -10.56 -15.78 -17.13
C ASN A 347 -11.74 -15.18 -17.91
N ASN A 348 -12.84 -14.88 -17.22
CA ASN A 348 -14.03 -14.27 -17.81
C ASN A 348 -14.12 -12.78 -17.44
N PRO A 349 -14.67 -11.93 -18.31
CA PRO A 349 -14.84 -10.51 -18.01
C PRO A 349 -15.59 -10.26 -16.71
N SER A 350 -15.19 -9.21 -16.00
CA SER A 350 -15.73 -8.81 -14.70
C SER A 350 -17.13 -8.17 -14.79
N ALA A 351 -17.55 -7.75 -15.98
CA ALA A 351 -18.92 -7.28 -16.24
C ALA A 351 -19.92 -8.34 -15.75
N ASN A 352 -20.77 -7.96 -14.77
CA ASN A 352 -21.75 -8.82 -14.09
C ASN A 352 -21.24 -9.68 -12.93
N SER A 353 -20.09 -9.35 -12.34
CA SER A 353 -19.72 -9.95 -11.05
C SER A 353 -20.72 -9.47 -9.97
N GLY A 354 -21.37 -10.40 -9.27
CA GLY A 354 -22.27 -10.14 -8.14
C GLY A 354 -21.75 -10.81 -6.86
N ALA A 355 -22.65 -11.27 -5.99
CA ALA A 355 -22.33 -11.92 -4.71
C ALA A 355 -21.35 -13.11 -4.79
N SER A 356 -21.36 -13.85 -5.92
CA SER A 356 -20.49 -14.98 -6.20
C SER A 356 -19.24 -14.62 -7.03
N GLY A 357 -19.03 -13.33 -7.29
CA GLY A 357 -17.90 -12.82 -8.06
C GLY A 357 -16.55 -13.07 -7.38
N PHE A 358 -15.48 -12.89 -8.15
CA PHE A 358 -14.12 -12.92 -7.64
C PHE A 358 -13.57 -11.49 -7.58
N TYR A 359 -13.23 -11.02 -6.38
CA TYR A 359 -12.72 -9.66 -6.13
C TYR A 359 -11.38 -9.73 -5.38
N PRO A 360 -10.31 -10.25 -6.00
CA PRO A 360 -9.03 -10.40 -5.31
C PRO A 360 -8.42 -9.03 -5.00
N PHE A 361 -7.87 -8.91 -3.79
CA PHE A 361 -7.14 -7.73 -3.34
C PHE A 361 -5.70 -8.13 -3.01
N GLY A 362 -5.42 -8.54 -1.77
CA GLY A 362 -4.08 -8.93 -1.35
C GLY A 362 -3.76 -10.37 -1.72
N ILE A 363 -2.49 -10.65 -2.00
CA ILE A 363 -2.00 -12.01 -2.24
C ILE A 363 -0.74 -12.28 -1.43
N TRP A 364 -0.59 -13.52 -0.96
CA TRP A 364 0.59 -13.97 -0.25
C TRP A 364 0.89 -15.44 -0.56
N PHE A 365 2.13 -15.71 -1.01
CA PHE A 365 2.59 -17.06 -1.28
C PHE A 365 3.16 -17.67 0.00
N ALA A 366 2.58 -18.78 0.46
CA ALA A 366 3.15 -19.59 1.52
C ALA A 366 4.38 -20.37 1.05
N ASN A 367 4.32 -20.84 -0.20
CA ASN A 367 5.40 -21.53 -0.90
C ASN A 367 5.06 -21.56 -2.41
N ALA A 368 5.85 -22.30 -3.20
CA ALA A 368 5.66 -22.41 -4.65
C ALA A 368 4.34 -23.07 -5.07
N THR A 369 3.65 -23.80 -4.18
CA THR A 369 2.42 -24.53 -4.49
C THR A 369 1.21 -24.09 -3.67
N THR A 370 1.34 -23.08 -2.81
CA THR A 370 0.26 -22.60 -1.94
C THR A 370 0.20 -21.07 -1.96
N LEU A 371 -0.93 -20.54 -2.41
CA LEU A 371 -1.22 -19.12 -2.53
C LEU A 371 -2.47 -18.78 -1.72
N TYR A 372 -2.39 -17.74 -0.90
CA TYR A 372 -3.55 -17.15 -0.24
C TYR A 372 -3.96 -15.87 -0.97
N VAL A 373 -5.26 -15.72 -1.21
CA VAL A 373 -5.86 -14.56 -1.87
C VAL A 373 -6.92 -13.97 -0.95
N ALA A 374 -6.75 -12.74 -0.53
CA ALA A 374 -7.80 -11.99 0.12
C ALA A 374 -8.83 -11.54 -0.91
N GLN A 375 -10.09 -11.80 -0.61
CA GLN A 375 -11.24 -11.50 -1.45
C GLN A 375 -12.11 -10.48 -0.69
N GLU A 376 -12.33 -9.32 -1.30
CA GLU A 376 -12.93 -8.13 -0.66
C GLU A 376 -14.44 -8.24 -0.39
N GLY A 377 -15.16 -9.05 -1.15
CA GLY A 377 -16.60 -8.97 -1.34
C GLY A 377 -16.96 -8.04 -2.50
N ASP A 378 -18.23 -8.03 -2.88
CA ASP A 378 -18.77 -7.16 -3.94
C ASP A 378 -19.08 -5.73 -3.47
N GLY A 379 -18.90 -5.45 -2.17
CA GLY A 379 -19.21 -4.16 -1.58
C GLY A 379 -20.69 -3.95 -1.25
N ASN A 380 -21.53 -4.97 -1.38
CA ASN A 380 -22.96 -4.89 -1.06
C ASN A 380 -23.27 -5.55 0.30
N LEU A 381 -23.87 -4.78 1.21
CA LEU A 381 -24.25 -5.26 2.55
C LEU A 381 -25.22 -6.44 2.48
N ALA A 382 -26.15 -6.43 1.52
CA ALA A 382 -27.17 -7.48 1.39
C ALA A 382 -26.59 -8.84 1.00
N ASP A 383 -25.48 -8.85 0.27
CA ASP A 383 -24.86 -10.05 -0.27
C ASP A 383 -23.78 -10.62 0.66
N ALA A 384 -23.16 -9.76 1.47
CA ALA A 384 -21.97 -10.06 2.28
C ALA A 384 -22.13 -11.30 3.17
N ALA A 385 -23.25 -11.45 3.89
CA ALA A 385 -23.47 -12.56 4.81
C ALA A 385 -23.55 -13.94 4.12
N THR A 386 -23.87 -13.96 2.83
CA THR A 386 -24.06 -15.19 2.05
C THR A 386 -23.00 -15.38 0.95
N SER A 387 -22.01 -14.49 0.86
CA SER A 387 -20.99 -14.58 -0.18
C SER A 387 -20.20 -15.89 -0.04
N PRO A 388 -20.13 -16.73 -1.08
CA PRO A 388 -19.35 -17.96 -1.05
C PRO A 388 -17.85 -17.72 -1.30
N THR A 389 -17.47 -16.52 -1.73
CA THR A 389 -16.12 -16.21 -2.22
C THR A 389 -15.36 -15.20 -1.37
N ALA A 390 -16.05 -14.32 -0.62
CA ALA A 390 -15.42 -13.33 0.25
C ALA A 390 -14.68 -13.95 1.43
N GLY A 391 -13.59 -13.33 1.89
CA GLY A 391 -12.74 -13.88 2.95
C GLY A 391 -11.34 -14.21 2.44
N LEU A 392 -10.72 -15.28 2.97
CA LEU A 392 -9.38 -15.70 2.58
C LEU A 392 -9.44 -17.01 1.80
N GLN A 393 -9.15 -16.94 0.51
CA GLN A 393 -9.10 -18.12 -0.36
C GLN A 393 -7.73 -18.76 -0.32
N LYS A 394 -7.68 -20.09 -0.25
CA LYS A 394 -6.46 -20.87 -0.42
C LYS A 394 -6.47 -21.58 -1.76
N TRP A 395 -5.43 -21.34 -2.54
CA TRP A 395 -5.21 -21.91 -3.85
C TRP A 395 -4.00 -22.83 -3.83
N ILE A 396 -4.13 -24.00 -4.46
CA ILE A 396 -3.08 -25.02 -4.54
C ILE A 396 -2.67 -25.19 -5.99
N TYR A 397 -1.36 -25.18 -6.26
CA TYR A 397 -0.81 -25.51 -7.56
C TYR A 397 -0.49 -27.00 -7.65
N ALA A 398 -1.10 -27.68 -8.62
CA ALA A 398 -0.81 -29.07 -8.94
C ALA A 398 -1.04 -29.32 -10.43
N ASN A 399 -0.25 -30.20 -11.04
CA ASN A 399 -0.42 -30.64 -12.43
C ASN A 399 -0.50 -29.47 -13.44
N GLY A 400 0.29 -28.41 -13.23
CA GLY A 400 0.34 -27.27 -14.15
C GLY A 400 -0.71 -26.19 -13.91
N SER A 401 -1.64 -26.36 -12.97
CA SER A 401 -2.74 -25.42 -12.72
C SER A 401 -2.95 -25.13 -11.24
N TRP A 402 -3.40 -23.92 -10.94
CA TRP A 402 -3.95 -23.57 -9.64
C TRP A 402 -5.41 -24.03 -9.54
N SER A 403 -5.83 -24.45 -8.36
CA SER A 403 -7.23 -24.70 -8.03
C SER A 403 -7.55 -24.15 -6.65
N LEU A 404 -8.78 -23.63 -6.49
CA LEU A 404 -9.29 -23.22 -5.19
C LEU A 404 -9.47 -24.47 -4.33
N ALA A 405 -8.74 -24.58 -3.23
CA ALA A 405 -8.93 -25.65 -2.25
C ALA A 405 -10.14 -25.34 -1.36
N TYR A 406 -10.18 -24.14 -0.77
CA TYR A 406 -11.28 -23.68 0.09
C TYR A 406 -11.18 -22.18 0.39
N THR A 407 -12.28 -21.62 0.92
CA THR A 407 -12.36 -20.24 1.44
C THR A 407 -12.53 -20.28 2.95
N LEU A 408 -11.64 -19.61 3.69
CA LEU A 408 -11.73 -19.40 5.13
C LEU A 408 -12.59 -18.16 5.41
N GLN A 409 -13.67 -18.34 6.18
CA GLN A 409 -14.63 -17.27 6.50
C GLN A 409 -15.06 -17.25 7.97
N LYS A 410 -14.99 -18.39 8.67
CA LYS A 410 -15.44 -18.53 10.05
C LYS A 410 -14.75 -17.49 10.93
N GLY A 411 -15.51 -16.76 11.74
CA GLY A 411 -15.00 -15.70 12.62
C GLY A 411 -14.95 -14.29 11.99
N LEU A 412 -15.08 -14.15 10.66
CA LEU A 412 -15.17 -12.82 10.02
C LEU A 412 -16.51 -12.12 10.26
N ASN A 413 -17.56 -12.87 10.56
CA ASN A 413 -18.93 -12.38 10.72
C ASN A 413 -19.37 -11.50 9.53
N LEU A 414 -19.18 -12.01 8.30
CA LEU A 414 -19.48 -11.27 7.08
C LEU A 414 -20.93 -10.74 7.10
N GLY A 415 -21.12 -9.49 6.67
CA GLY A 415 -22.41 -8.80 6.65
C GLY A 415 -23.05 -8.54 8.02
N THR A 416 -22.41 -8.94 9.13
CA THR A 416 -22.90 -8.67 10.48
C THR A 416 -22.40 -7.31 10.94
N LEU A 417 -23.33 -6.41 11.28
CA LEU A 417 -23.01 -5.07 11.77
C LEU A 417 -22.30 -5.15 13.12
N TYR A 418 -21.30 -4.29 13.32
CA TYR A 418 -20.61 -4.13 14.59
C TYR A 418 -20.57 -2.67 15.03
N HIS A 419 -20.74 -2.45 16.33
CA HIS A 419 -20.80 -1.10 16.87
C HIS A 419 -19.42 -0.46 17.01
N VAL A 420 -19.34 0.82 16.63
CA VAL A 420 -18.15 1.67 16.84
C VAL A 420 -18.57 2.89 17.63
N ASN A 421 -18.04 3.02 18.84
CA ASN A 421 -18.42 4.11 19.73
C ASN A 421 -18.13 5.49 19.09
N GLY A 422 -19.14 6.36 19.05
CA GLY A 422 -19.07 7.68 18.41
C GLY A 422 -19.35 7.69 16.91
N TYR A 423 -19.43 6.53 16.26
CA TYR A 423 -19.78 6.42 14.84
C TYR A 423 -21.31 6.30 14.67
N PRO A 424 -21.95 7.05 13.76
CA PRO A 424 -23.40 7.15 13.69
C PRO A 424 -24.10 5.95 13.05
N THR A 425 -23.40 5.15 12.24
CA THR A 425 -23.96 4.00 11.53
C THR A 425 -23.02 2.81 11.67
N ASP A 426 -23.50 1.69 12.22
CA ASP A 426 -22.67 0.50 12.38
C ASP A 426 -22.25 -0.08 11.01
N PRO A 427 -20.95 -0.25 10.73
CA PRO A 427 -20.47 -0.94 9.54
C PRO A 427 -20.47 -2.46 9.76
N ALA A 428 -20.28 -3.22 8.69
CA ALA A 428 -20.07 -4.66 8.68
C ALA A 428 -18.85 -5.04 7.84
N THR A 429 -18.32 -6.25 8.09
CA THR A 429 -17.22 -6.81 7.27
C THR A 429 -17.77 -7.33 5.95
N GLY A 430 -17.22 -6.87 4.82
CA GLY A 430 -17.54 -7.40 3.49
C GLY A 430 -16.66 -8.57 3.06
N GLY A 431 -15.42 -8.60 3.55
CA GLY A 431 -14.35 -9.50 3.13
C GLY A 431 -12.98 -8.97 3.59
N LEU A 432 -11.92 -9.26 2.84
CA LEU A 432 -10.53 -8.94 3.20
C LEU A 432 -9.83 -8.13 2.11
N ARG A 433 -8.90 -7.24 2.51
CA ARG A 433 -8.04 -6.47 1.60
C ARG A 433 -6.57 -6.88 1.71
N ASN A 434 -5.66 -5.97 2.04
CA ASN A 434 -4.23 -6.27 2.15
C ASN A 434 -3.99 -7.37 3.20
N ILE A 435 -3.09 -8.30 2.87
CA ILE A 435 -2.72 -9.44 3.70
C ILE A 435 -1.21 -9.60 3.77
N THR A 436 -0.79 -10.22 4.86
CA THR A 436 0.56 -10.75 5.03
C THR A 436 0.49 -12.08 5.78
N GLY A 437 1.55 -12.87 5.73
CA GLY A 437 1.61 -14.13 6.45
C GLY A 437 3.03 -14.58 6.74
N ARG A 438 3.15 -15.55 7.63
CA ARG A 438 4.40 -16.26 7.89
C ARG A 438 4.13 -17.75 8.03
N ILE A 439 5.11 -18.56 7.64
CA ILE A 439 5.10 -20.00 7.89
C ILE A 439 5.67 -20.26 9.28
N ASN A 440 4.98 -21.07 10.05
CA ASN A 440 5.39 -21.54 11.36
C ASN A 440 6.15 -22.87 11.23
N ARG A 441 7.01 -23.18 12.21
CA ARG A 441 7.80 -24.42 12.24
C ARG A 441 6.97 -25.71 12.21
N ASP A 442 5.71 -25.65 12.63
CA ASP A 442 4.78 -26.78 12.65
C ASP A 442 4.08 -27.02 11.30
N GLY A 443 4.44 -26.27 10.26
CA GLY A 443 3.84 -26.37 8.92
C GLY A 443 2.48 -25.67 8.79
N THR A 444 2.12 -24.83 9.75
CA THR A 444 0.99 -23.89 9.62
C THR A 444 1.44 -22.54 9.08
N ALA A 445 0.52 -21.75 8.54
CA ALA A 445 0.71 -20.36 8.18
C ALA A 445 -0.13 -19.49 9.12
N THR A 446 0.46 -18.47 9.74
CA THR A 446 -0.30 -17.42 10.44
C THR A 446 -0.44 -16.23 9.51
N LEU A 447 -1.69 -15.86 9.21
CA LEU A 447 -2.03 -14.79 8.28
C LEU A 447 -2.71 -13.64 9.02
N PHE A 448 -2.47 -12.44 8.52
CA PHE A 448 -3.11 -11.22 8.99
C PHE A 448 -3.72 -10.49 7.80
N ALA A 449 -4.87 -9.85 8.04
CA ALA A 449 -5.60 -9.13 7.01
C ALA A 449 -6.26 -7.89 7.59
N VAL A 450 -6.39 -6.84 6.77
CA VAL A 450 -7.34 -5.76 7.05
C VAL A 450 -8.69 -6.11 6.43
N THR A 451 -9.79 -5.84 7.14
CA THR A 451 -11.13 -6.12 6.63
C THR A 451 -11.60 -5.04 5.66
N SER A 452 -12.40 -5.42 4.67
CA SER A 452 -13.20 -4.47 3.90
C SER A 452 -14.50 -4.18 4.64
N THR A 453 -15.11 -3.04 4.32
CA THR A 453 -16.34 -2.54 4.95
C THR A 453 -17.48 -2.49 3.95
N VAL A 454 -18.66 -2.90 4.43
CA VAL A 454 -19.96 -2.69 3.81
C VAL A 454 -20.89 -2.11 4.87
N GLY A 455 -21.85 -1.29 4.49
CA GLY A 455 -22.69 -0.59 5.45
C GLY A 455 -23.70 0.33 4.80
N ASN A 456 -24.42 1.07 5.63
CA ASN A 456 -25.41 2.07 5.20
C ASN A 456 -24.84 3.49 5.13
N SER A 457 -23.54 3.66 5.35
CA SER A 457 -22.89 4.96 5.16
C SER A 457 -22.82 5.28 3.66
N VAL A 458 -22.81 6.57 3.33
CA VAL A 458 -22.69 7.05 1.96
C VAL A 458 -21.32 6.77 1.34
N GLU A 459 -20.28 6.68 2.18
CA GLU A 459 -18.91 6.38 1.77
C GLU A 459 -18.33 5.29 2.68
N PRO A 460 -18.58 4.00 2.37
CA PRO A 460 -18.07 2.89 3.18
C PRO A 460 -16.55 2.84 3.28
N GLY A 461 -15.82 3.55 2.41
CA GLY A 461 -14.37 3.65 2.47
C GLY A 461 -13.84 4.44 3.65
N ALA A 462 -14.70 5.27 4.26
CA ALA A 462 -14.43 6.00 5.49
C ALA A 462 -14.95 5.29 6.76
N ASP A 463 -15.60 4.13 6.62
CA ASP A 463 -16.08 3.34 7.75
C ASP A 463 -14.90 2.71 8.52
N PRO A 464 -14.90 2.77 9.87
CA PRO A 464 -13.91 2.07 10.68
C PRO A 464 -13.96 0.57 10.43
N ASN A 465 -12.79 -0.02 10.16
CA ASN A 465 -12.64 -1.44 9.86
C ASN A 465 -11.74 -2.13 10.91
N GLN A 466 -11.35 -3.38 10.66
CA GLN A 466 -10.67 -4.24 11.64
C GLN A 466 -9.39 -4.84 11.07
N VAL A 467 -8.49 -5.29 11.95
CA VAL A 467 -7.41 -6.22 11.60
C VAL A 467 -7.71 -7.57 12.21
N VAL A 468 -7.64 -8.61 11.39
CA VAL A 468 -7.94 -9.99 11.78
C VAL A 468 -6.74 -10.91 11.57
N THR A 469 -6.70 -12.01 12.29
CA THR A 469 -5.71 -13.08 12.11
C THR A 469 -6.37 -14.44 12.00
N ILE A 470 -5.73 -15.36 11.27
CA ILE A 470 -6.08 -16.78 11.25
C ILE A 470 -4.80 -17.61 11.13
N THR A 471 -4.86 -18.88 11.58
CA THR A 471 -3.81 -19.86 11.33
C THR A 471 -4.38 -21.00 10.52
N ASP A 472 -3.76 -21.30 9.38
CA ASP A 472 -4.16 -22.36 8.46
C ASP A 472 -3.04 -23.40 8.31
N LYS A 473 -3.40 -24.69 8.26
CA LYS A 473 -2.41 -25.74 7.94
C LYS A 473 -2.04 -25.68 6.46
N VAL A 474 -0.78 -25.37 6.14
CA VAL A 474 -0.31 -25.17 4.75
C VAL A 474 -0.60 -26.38 3.86
N ALA A 475 -0.40 -27.60 4.37
CA ALA A 475 -0.65 -28.83 3.63
C ALA A 475 -2.14 -29.23 3.51
N ALA A 476 -3.08 -28.53 4.17
CA ALA A 476 -4.50 -28.87 4.07
C ALA A 476 -5.07 -28.51 2.70
N THR A 477 -5.86 -29.43 2.14
CA THR A 477 -6.56 -29.30 0.86
C THR A 477 -8.08 -29.28 1.01
N THR A 478 -8.58 -29.45 2.24
CA THR A 478 -10.00 -29.38 2.59
C THR A 478 -10.19 -28.36 3.70
N LEU A 479 -11.34 -27.68 3.69
CA LEU A 479 -11.66 -26.63 4.66
C LEU A 479 -11.57 -27.15 6.10
N PRO A 480 -10.68 -26.61 6.95
CA PRO A 480 -10.57 -27.03 8.34
C PRO A 480 -11.78 -26.58 9.17
N ALA A 481 -12.35 -27.48 9.97
CA ALA A 481 -13.56 -27.18 10.76
C ALA A 481 -13.30 -26.24 11.97
N ASN A 482 -12.07 -26.23 12.49
CA ASN A 482 -11.71 -25.59 13.76
C ASN A 482 -10.94 -24.28 13.60
N GLU A 483 -10.61 -23.90 12.38
CA GLU A 483 -9.91 -22.64 12.10
C GLU A 483 -10.94 -21.50 11.98
N ALA A 484 -10.64 -20.39 12.62
CA ALA A 484 -11.49 -19.20 12.61
C ALA A 484 -10.60 -17.95 12.70
N PHE A 485 -11.12 -16.86 12.17
CA PHE A 485 -10.55 -15.54 12.34
C PHE A 485 -10.80 -15.00 13.74
N ASP A 486 -9.78 -14.36 14.29
CA ASP A 486 -9.88 -13.53 15.49
C ASP A 486 -9.65 -12.07 15.11
N VAL A 487 -10.47 -11.16 15.66
CA VAL A 487 -10.20 -9.72 15.58
C VAL A 487 -9.06 -9.40 16.54
N VAL A 488 -7.93 -8.93 15.98
CA VAL A 488 -6.71 -8.61 16.74
C VAL A 488 -6.49 -7.12 16.91
N VAL A 489 -7.07 -6.30 16.01
CA VAL A 489 -7.16 -4.85 16.20
C VAL A 489 -8.62 -4.43 15.95
N PRO A 490 -9.33 -3.93 16.97
CA PRO A 490 -10.73 -3.53 16.86
C PRO A 490 -10.89 -2.24 16.04
N PRO A 491 -12.12 -1.94 15.56
CA PRO A 491 -12.38 -0.69 14.85
C PRO A 491 -12.28 0.50 15.80
N ALA A 492 -11.89 1.66 15.27
CA ALA A 492 -11.75 2.90 16.03
C ALA A 492 -12.35 4.09 15.27
N PHE A 493 -13.13 4.91 15.97
CA PHE A 493 -13.72 6.12 15.40
C PHE A 493 -12.65 7.08 14.87
N GLY A 494 -12.85 7.61 13.66
CA GLY A 494 -11.92 8.54 13.02
C GLY A 494 -10.66 7.87 12.48
N MET A 495 -10.65 6.54 12.36
CA MET A 495 -9.49 5.77 11.88
C MET A 495 -9.93 4.63 10.96
N VAL A 496 -9.12 4.39 9.94
CA VAL A 496 -9.24 3.23 9.04
C VAL A 496 -7.90 2.53 8.89
N TYR A 497 -7.90 1.20 8.97
CA TYR A 497 -6.74 0.33 8.71
C TYR A 497 -6.65 0.01 7.21
N ARG A 498 -5.46 0.13 6.63
CA ARG A 498 -5.28 0.06 5.18
C ARG A 498 -4.35 -1.06 4.73
N GLY A 499 -3.32 -1.33 5.51
CA GLY A 499 -2.34 -2.36 5.22
C GLY A 499 -1.80 -3.02 6.49
N VAL A 500 -1.30 -4.23 6.34
CA VAL A 500 -0.66 -5.03 7.38
C VAL A 500 0.55 -5.76 6.79
N SER A 501 1.70 -5.66 7.46
CA SER A 501 2.92 -6.36 7.08
C SER A 501 3.74 -6.70 8.31
N PHE A 502 4.70 -7.62 8.19
CA PHE A 502 5.73 -7.77 9.21
C PHE A 502 6.69 -6.56 9.15
N ALA A 503 7.26 -6.22 10.30
CA ALA A 503 8.27 -5.17 10.39
C ALA A 503 9.55 -5.57 9.63
N PRO A 504 10.27 -4.59 9.05
CA PRO A 504 11.56 -4.86 8.44
C PRO A 504 12.58 -5.32 9.49
N VAL A 505 13.44 -6.24 9.10
CA VAL A 505 14.48 -6.85 9.94
C VAL A 505 15.82 -6.89 9.18
N ASN A 506 16.93 -6.84 9.92
CA ASN A 506 18.25 -7.00 9.30
C ASN A 506 18.56 -8.49 9.07
N CYS A 507 18.46 -8.94 7.82
CA CYS A 507 18.73 -10.33 7.42
C CYS A 507 20.20 -10.61 7.05
N ASP A 508 21.10 -9.61 7.06
CA ASP A 508 22.51 -9.81 6.74
C ASP A 508 23.32 -10.10 8.02
N GLY A 509 23.61 -11.37 8.28
CA GLY A 509 24.83 -11.75 9.03
C GLY A 509 24.71 -12.12 10.49
N ASP A 510 23.55 -12.51 11.02
CA ASP A 510 23.52 -13.18 12.32
C ASP A 510 22.56 -14.38 12.31
N HIS A 511 23.14 -15.57 12.22
CA HIS A 511 22.45 -16.80 12.63
C HIS A 511 22.14 -16.68 14.12
N GLY A 512 20.97 -16.13 14.47
CA GLY A 512 20.28 -16.39 15.73
C GLY A 512 21.16 -16.49 16.98
N ARG A 513 22.09 -15.55 17.18
CA ARG A 513 22.69 -15.31 18.50
C ARG A 513 22.16 -14.02 19.10
N MET A 514 20.84 -13.88 19.13
CA MET A 514 20.24 -13.27 20.31
C MET A 514 20.55 -14.22 21.47
N LYS A 515 21.57 -13.86 22.26
CA LYS A 515 21.89 -14.55 23.51
C LYS A 515 20.66 -14.49 24.40
N ASP A 516 19.92 -15.58 24.43
CA ASP A 516 19.01 -15.85 25.52
C ASP A 516 19.88 -15.91 26.78
N ASN A 517 19.73 -14.92 27.66
CA ASN A 517 20.36 -14.93 28.99
C ASN A 517 19.59 -15.91 29.92
N GLY A 518 19.37 -17.13 29.44
CA GLY A 518 18.68 -18.21 30.13
C GLY A 518 19.45 -19.51 29.95
N ARG A 519 19.93 -20.08 31.05
CA ARG A 519 20.77 -21.28 31.11
C ARG A 519 20.06 -22.50 30.49
N GLY A 520 20.75 -23.24 29.64
CA GLY A 520 20.39 -24.63 29.31
C GLY A 520 20.99 -25.12 28.00
N HIS A 521 21.88 -26.10 28.09
CA HIS A 521 22.45 -26.83 26.95
C HIS A 521 21.36 -27.48 26.09
N ASP A 522 21.50 -27.41 24.77
CA ASP A 522 21.41 -28.55 23.85
C ASP A 522 21.90 -28.16 22.45
N GLY A 523 22.75 -29.01 21.87
CA GLY A 523 23.25 -28.89 20.51
C GLY A 523 22.33 -29.61 19.52
N GLY A 524 21.95 -28.93 18.44
CA GLY A 524 21.18 -29.51 17.34
C GLY A 524 20.99 -28.48 16.22
N ASN A 525 21.08 -28.93 14.97
CA ASN A 525 21.00 -28.13 13.73
C ASN A 525 19.85 -27.10 13.73
N ASN A 526 20.21 -25.82 13.65
CA ASN A 526 19.28 -24.70 13.47
C ASN A 526 18.76 -24.66 12.02
N ALA A 527 17.53 -25.11 11.80
CA ALA A 527 16.70 -24.57 10.71
C ALA A 527 16.04 -23.28 11.26
N GLN A 528 16.41 -22.14 10.67
CA GLN A 528 16.11 -20.79 11.14
C GLN A 528 14.62 -20.42 11.04
N ASP A 529 14.19 -19.55 11.97
CA ASP A 529 12.93 -18.81 11.90
C ASP A 529 12.98 -17.82 10.74
N ASP A 530 12.60 -18.24 9.54
CA ASP A 530 12.73 -17.42 8.34
C ASP A 530 11.62 -16.37 8.23
N VAL A 531 11.80 -15.24 8.92
CA VAL A 531 11.22 -13.95 8.50
C VAL A 531 11.94 -13.39 7.27
N CYS A 532 13.14 -13.90 6.98
CA CYS A 532 13.96 -13.52 5.83
C CYS A 532 13.62 -14.30 4.54
N GLY A 533 12.50 -15.04 4.53
CA GLY A 533 12.09 -15.89 3.40
C GLY A 533 13.00 -17.10 3.19
N PRO A 534 12.58 -18.07 2.37
CA PRO A 534 13.41 -19.24 2.08
C PRO A 534 14.65 -18.81 1.29
N THR A 535 15.83 -18.84 1.93
CA THR A 535 17.09 -18.85 1.18
C THR A 535 17.13 -20.09 0.29
N ARG A 536 17.01 -19.86 -1.03
CA ARG A 536 17.15 -20.84 -2.11
C ARG A 536 16.14 -21.99 -2.05
N ILE A 537 15.07 -21.87 -2.83
CA ILE A 537 14.54 -23.07 -3.50
C ILE A 537 15.67 -23.56 -4.40
N ALA A 538 16.33 -24.64 -4.01
CA ALA A 538 17.25 -25.33 -4.89
C ALA A 538 16.48 -25.68 -6.16
N ALA A 539 16.96 -25.16 -7.31
CA ALA A 539 16.57 -25.68 -8.60
C ALA A 539 16.88 -27.19 -8.59
N GLY A 540 15.83 -28.01 -8.66
CA GLY A 540 15.93 -29.45 -8.47
C GLY A 540 14.82 -30.18 -9.21
N HIS A 541 15.04 -30.32 -10.52
CA HIS A 541 14.45 -31.25 -11.50
C HIS A 541 12.98 -31.09 -11.91
#